data_AF-A0A658ICY8-F1
#
_entry.id   AF-A0A658ICY8-F1
#
_cell.length_a   1.000
_cell.length_b   1.000
_cell.length_c   1.000
_cell.angle_alpha   90.00
_cell.angle_beta   90.00
_cell.angle_gamma   90.00
#
_symmetry.space_group_name_H-M   'P 1'
#
loop_
_entity.id
_entity.type
_entity.pdbx_description
1 polymer ?
#
loop_
_entity_poly.entity_id
_entity_poly.type
_entity_poly.pdbx_seq_one_letter_code
_entity_poly.pdbx_strand_id
1 'polypeptide(L)'
;MAQPEKYLNLKKQRGMTLLEIIIVLGIIGVIAAGVVVLAQRAYDTKAITDLANNANTIRTAVKDTYGPSGAYPTADTANTIAMTTTNYTSADSLKAPVGKLIALGKLSLDEAQNNISGNFISIGPGSIGAKTNAGYFIELNGLNAQQCRNLLNQMANNWDFVEVLDDAPAGSYGATT
;
A
#
# COMPACT_ATOMS: atom_id res chain seq x y z
N MET A 1 6.33 17.17 64.11
CA MET A 1 7.77 16.85 64.02
C MET A 1 8.11 16.62 62.56
N ALA A 2 8.69 17.61 61.87
CA ALA A 2 9.05 17.51 60.46
C ALA A 2 10.49 17.01 60.33
N GLN A 3 10.71 15.93 59.58
CA GLN A 3 12.00 15.24 59.52
C GLN A 3 13.02 15.99 58.63
N PRO A 4 14.22 16.33 59.16
CA PRO A 4 15.25 17.10 58.45
C PRO A 4 16.01 16.29 57.38
N GLU A 5 15.88 14.96 57.36
CA GLU A 5 16.71 14.09 56.51
C GLU A 5 16.35 14.15 55.02
N LYS A 6 15.11 14.58 54.70
CA LYS A 6 14.64 14.69 53.31
C LYS A 6 15.35 15.80 52.52
N TYR A 7 15.99 16.76 53.20
CA TYR A 7 16.64 17.91 52.57
C TYR A 7 18.14 17.72 52.29
N LEU A 8 18.81 16.75 52.93
CA LEU A 8 20.23 16.49 52.68
C LEU A 8 20.47 15.81 51.33
N ASN A 9 19.55 14.92 50.92
CA ASN A 9 19.68 14.14 49.69
C ASN A 9 19.42 14.95 48.39
N LEU A 10 18.79 16.13 48.49
CA LEU A 10 18.56 17.02 47.34
C LEU A 10 19.80 17.85 46.96
N LYS A 11 20.75 18.05 47.89
CA LYS A 11 21.94 18.88 47.69
C LYS A 11 23.04 18.23 46.84
N LYS A 12 22.84 16.96 46.44
CA LYS A 12 23.83 16.15 45.70
C LYS A 12 23.49 15.96 44.22
N GLN A 13 22.58 16.76 43.66
CA GLN A 13 22.42 16.86 42.21
C GLN A 13 23.57 17.73 41.66
N ARG A 14 24.61 17.09 41.13
CA ARG A 14 25.62 17.77 40.30
C ARG A 14 24.87 18.26 39.06
N GLY A 15 24.71 19.59 38.94
CA GLY A 15 24.05 20.19 37.78
C GLY A 15 24.77 19.79 36.49
N MET A 16 24.02 19.28 35.52
CA MET A 16 24.53 19.03 34.17
C MET A 16 24.93 20.37 33.55
N THR A 17 26.11 20.44 32.92
CA THR A 17 26.57 21.69 32.32
C THR A 17 25.75 22.03 31.08
N LEU A 18 25.47 23.32 30.83
CA LEU A 18 24.77 23.76 29.61
C LEU A 18 25.50 23.29 28.33
N LEU A 19 26.83 23.22 28.38
CA LEU A 19 27.66 22.79 27.26
C LEU A 19 27.48 21.29 26.96
N GLU A 20 27.43 20.43 27.98
CA GLU A 20 27.15 19.00 27.77
C GLU A 20 25.79 18.79 27.11
N ILE A 21 24.77 19.54 27.52
CA ILE A 21 23.44 19.41 26.93
C ILE A 21 23.46 19.80 25.44
N ILE A 22 24.19 20.85 25.06
CA ILE A 22 24.28 21.28 23.67
C ILE A 22 24.96 20.22 22.79
N ILE A 23 26.06 19.62 23.26
CA ILE A 23 26.77 18.57 22.51
C ILE A 23 25.87 17.33 22.37
N VAL A 24 25.18 16.94 23.43
CA VAL A 24 24.26 15.78 23.42
C VAL A 24 23.11 16.03 22.43
N LEU A 25 22.47 17.19 22.47
CA LEU A 25 21.42 17.55 21.52
C LEU A 25 21.94 17.58 20.08
N GLY A 26 23.17 18.02 19.86
CA GLY A 26 23.83 17.99 18.55
C GLY A 26 23.98 16.57 18.00
N ILE A 27 24.50 15.63 18.79
CA ILE A 27 24.67 14.23 18.39
C ILE A 27 23.30 13.57 18.17
N ILE A 28 22.33 13.78 19.07
CA ILE A 28 20.96 13.26 18.92
C ILE A 28 20.32 13.78 17.63
N GLY A 29 20.50 15.07 17.31
CA GLY A 29 19.96 15.66 16.08
C GLY A 29 20.49 14.99 14.81
N VAL A 30 21.80 14.72 14.75
CA VAL A 30 22.42 14.06 13.59
C VAL A 30 21.97 12.60 13.48
N ILE A 31 21.93 11.86 14.60
CA ILE A 31 21.47 10.47 14.61
C ILE A 31 20.00 10.38 14.19
N ALA A 32 19.14 11.26 14.71
CA ALA A 32 17.72 11.28 14.38
C ALA A 32 17.50 11.49 12.88
N ALA A 33 18.23 12.42 12.25
CA ALA A 33 18.16 12.64 10.80
C ALA A 33 18.56 11.39 10.00
N GLY A 34 19.64 10.70 10.41
CA GLY A 34 20.08 9.47 9.76
C GLY A 34 19.05 8.33 9.85
N VAL A 35 18.47 8.11 11.04
CA VAL A 35 17.51 7.03 11.27
C VAL A 35 16.20 7.24 10.51
N VAL A 36 15.69 8.47 10.44
CA VAL A 36 14.43 8.76 9.71
C VAL A 36 14.55 8.40 8.24
N VAL A 37 15.66 8.77 7.58
CA VAL A 37 15.88 8.47 6.17
C VAL A 37 15.98 6.96 5.92
N LEU A 38 16.71 6.23 6.78
CA LEU A 38 16.83 4.77 6.66
C LEU A 38 15.49 4.08 6.89
N ALA A 39 14.73 4.51 7.89
CA ALA A 39 13.40 3.97 8.19
C ALA A 39 12.43 4.19 7.02
N GLN A 40 12.38 5.40 6.46
CA GLN A 40 11.52 5.71 5.30
C GLN A 40 11.83 4.81 4.10
N ARG A 41 13.11 4.63 3.76
CA ARG A 41 13.52 3.73 2.66
C ARG A 41 13.12 2.28 2.91
N ALA A 42 13.24 1.82 4.16
CA ALA A 42 12.83 0.47 4.53
C ALA A 42 11.32 0.27 4.43
N TYR A 43 10.53 1.27 4.86
CA TYR A 43 9.06 1.25 4.73
C TYR A 43 8.62 1.27 3.26
N ASP A 44 9.22 2.12 2.42
CA ASP A 44 8.92 2.17 0.99
C ASP A 44 9.23 0.84 0.31
N THR A 45 10.38 0.24 0.62
CA THR A 45 10.78 -1.05 0.05
C THR A 45 9.82 -2.16 0.49
N LYS A 46 9.42 -2.16 1.77
CA LYS A 46 8.43 -3.10 2.28
C LYS A 46 7.09 -2.93 1.59
N ALA A 47 6.60 -1.70 1.45
CA ALA A 47 5.32 -1.41 0.82
C ALA A 47 5.29 -1.90 -0.64
N ILE A 48 6.37 -1.70 -1.39
CA ILE A 48 6.50 -2.20 -2.77
C ILE A 48 6.46 -3.73 -2.82
N THR A 49 7.21 -4.41 -1.94
CA THR A 49 7.21 -5.88 -1.88
C THR A 49 5.83 -6.43 -1.51
N ASP A 50 5.16 -5.83 -0.52
CA ASP A 50 3.83 -6.22 -0.09
C ASP A 50 2.81 -5.97 -1.24
N LEU A 51 2.91 -4.85 -1.96
CA LEU A 51 2.09 -4.57 -3.14
C LEU A 51 2.30 -5.58 -4.28
N ALA A 52 3.55 -5.96 -4.55
CA ALA A 52 3.87 -6.97 -5.56
C ALA A 52 3.28 -8.34 -5.20
N ASN A 53 3.33 -8.72 -3.92
CA ASN A 53 2.72 -9.95 -3.42
C ASN A 53 1.20 -9.89 -3.55
N ASN A 54 0.56 -8.81 -3.12
CA ASN A 54 -0.88 -8.58 -3.25
C ASN A 54 -1.35 -8.69 -4.70
N ALA A 55 -0.63 -8.06 -5.63
CA ALA A 55 -0.92 -8.14 -7.06
C ALA A 55 -0.88 -9.59 -7.59
N ASN A 56 0.09 -10.40 -7.16
CA ASN A 56 0.17 -11.82 -7.54
C ASN A 56 -0.93 -12.67 -6.89
N THR A 57 -1.34 -12.35 -5.66
CA THR A 57 -2.48 -12.98 -4.99
C THR A 57 -3.78 -12.68 -5.75
N ILE A 58 -4.02 -11.41 -6.12
CA ILE A 58 -5.17 -10.98 -6.92
C ILE A 58 -5.17 -11.68 -8.28
N ARG A 59 -4.02 -11.74 -8.95
CA ARG A 59 -3.86 -12.47 -10.23
C ARG A 59 -4.38 -13.91 -10.12
N THR A 60 -3.96 -14.60 -9.06
CA THR A 60 -4.36 -15.99 -8.80
C THR A 60 -5.85 -16.08 -8.49
N ALA A 61 -6.38 -15.20 -7.63
CA ALA A 61 -7.81 -15.16 -7.26
C ALA A 61 -8.73 -14.88 -8.46
N VAL A 62 -8.36 -13.93 -9.31
CA VAL A 62 -9.09 -13.59 -10.55
C VAL A 62 -9.07 -14.78 -11.51
N LYS A 63 -7.91 -15.43 -11.70
CA LYS A 63 -7.81 -16.59 -12.59
C LYS A 63 -8.58 -17.80 -12.08
N ASP A 64 -8.55 -18.06 -10.78
CA ASP A 64 -9.32 -19.15 -10.16
C ASP A 64 -10.83 -18.91 -10.29
N THR A 65 -11.28 -17.67 -10.08
CA THR A 65 -12.71 -17.33 -10.08
C THR A 65 -13.31 -17.24 -11.49
N TYR A 66 -12.61 -16.61 -12.43
CA TYR A 66 -13.13 -16.29 -13.77
C TYR A 66 -12.45 -17.07 -14.91
N GLY A 67 -11.35 -17.78 -14.61
CA GLY A 67 -10.66 -18.63 -15.60
C GLY A 67 -11.54 -19.72 -16.21
N PRO A 68 -12.39 -20.43 -15.43
CA PRO A 68 -13.26 -21.47 -15.98
C PRO A 68 -14.33 -20.94 -16.94
N SER A 69 -14.85 -19.73 -16.72
CA SER A 69 -15.83 -19.10 -17.63
C SER A 69 -15.17 -18.48 -18.86
N GLY A 70 -13.89 -18.13 -18.76
CA GLY A 70 -13.16 -17.41 -19.81
C GLY A 70 -13.67 -15.97 -20.03
N ALA A 71 -14.51 -15.47 -19.13
CA ALA A 71 -15.11 -14.14 -19.21
C ALA A 71 -14.82 -13.37 -17.91
N TYR A 72 -13.98 -12.34 -18.03
CA TYR A 72 -13.56 -11.50 -16.92
C TYR A 72 -14.51 -10.31 -16.71
N PRO A 73 -14.66 -9.82 -15.47
CA PRO A 73 -15.64 -8.80 -15.14
C PRO A 73 -15.24 -7.41 -15.66
N THR A 74 -16.25 -6.60 -16.01
CA THR A 74 -16.05 -5.18 -16.33
C THR A 74 -15.57 -4.41 -15.09
N ALA A 75 -14.66 -3.45 -15.30
CA ALA A 75 -14.19 -2.58 -14.23
C ALA A 75 -15.33 -1.69 -13.71
N ASP A 76 -15.35 -1.47 -12.40
CA ASP A 76 -16.21 -0.48 -11.75
C ASP A 76 -15.33 0.40 -10.87
N THR A 77 -14.61 1.32 -11.51
CA THR A 77 -13.61 2.17 -10.86
C THR A 77 -14.26 3.11 -9.85
N ALA A 78 -15.47 3.60 -10.11
CA ALA A 78 -16.22 4.47 -9.21
C ALA A 78 -16.51 3.78 -7.87
N ASN A 79 -17.07 2.58 -7.90
CA ASN A 79 -17.32 1.84 -6.66
C ASN A 79 -16.02 1.36 -6.02
N THR A 80 -15.01 0.97 -6.81
CA THR A 80 -13.69 0.57 -6.28
C THR A 80 -13.02 1.70 -5.48
N ILE A 81 -13.08 2.95 -5.95
CA ILE A 81 -12.53 4.13 -5.24
C ILE A 81 -13.33 4.42 -3.97
N ALA A 82 -14.66 4.24 -4.00
CA ALA A 82 -15.53 4.47 -2.85
C ALA A 82 -15.43 3.38 -1.76
N MET A 83 -14.74 2.26 -2.03
CA MET A 83 -14.54 1.19 -1.06
C MET A 83 -13.65 1.62 0.10
N THR A 84 -14.01 1.18 1.30
CA THR A 84 -13.28 1.32 2.56
C THR A 84 -13.25 -0.03 3.28
N THR A 85 -12.39 -0.14 4.30
CA THR A 85 -12.33 -1.34 5.15
C THR A 85 -13.60 -1.58 5.97
N THR A 86 -14.54 -0.63 5.99
CA THR A 86 -15.81 -0.74 6.72
C THR A 86 -17.01 -1.01 5.82
N ASN A 87 -16.95 -0.63 4.54
CA ASN A 87 -18.07 -0.79 3.60
C ASN A 87 -17.87 -1.91 2.57
N TYR A 88 -16.81 -2.71 2.67
CA TYR A 88 -16.43 -3.73 1.68
C TYR A 88 -17.52 -4.79 1.37
N THR A 89 -18.48 -4.99 2.28
CA THR A 89 -19.63 -5.90 2.09
C THR A 89 -20.90 -5.20 1.59
N SER A 90 -20.87 -3.88 1.39
CA SER A 90 -22.01 -3.11 0.90
C SER A 90 -22.39 -3.50 -0.52
N ALA A 91 -23.66 -3.29 -0.89
CA ALA A 91 -24.15 -3.58 -2.23
C ALA A 91 -23.37 -2.84 -3.33
N ASP A 92 -22.86 -1.63 -3.04
CA ASP A 92 -22.03 -0.86 -3.98
C ASP A 92 -20.62 -1.43 -4.10
N SER A 93 -19.98 -1.78 -2.98
CA SER A 93 -18.66 -2.45 -3.00
C SER A 93 -18.69 -3.79 -3.73
N LEU A 94 -19.81 -4.51 -3.67
CA LEU A 94 -20.02 -5.76 -4.41
C LEU A 94 -20.21 -5.55 -5.93
N LYS A 95 -20.34 -4.32 -6.44
CA LYS A 95 -20.31 -4.05 -7.88
C LYS A 95 -18.87 -4.10 -8.41
N ALA A 96 -17.91 -3.62 -7.62
CA ALA A 96 -16.49 -3.72 -7.92
C ALA A 96 -16.02 -5.18 -7.95
N PRO A 97 -15.27 -5.62 -8.97
CA PRO A 97 -14.80 -6.99 -9.04
C PRO A 97 -13.94 -7.40 -7.83
N VAL A 98 -13.11 -6.50 -7.34
CA VAL A 98 -12.29 -6.74 -6.13
C VAL A 98 -13.16 -6.97 -4.89
N GLY A 99 -14.25 -6.22 -4.71
CA GLY A 99 -15.21 -6.41 -3.62
C GLY A 99 -15.92 -7.76 -3.69
N LYS A 100 -16.25 -8.24 -4.90
CA LYS A 100 -16.79 -9.61 -5.09
C LYS A 100 -15.79 -10.68 -4.66
N LEU A 101 -14.51 -10.54 -5.03
CA LEU A 101 -13.48 -11.50 -4.65
C LEU A 101 -13.29 -11.58 -3.13
N ILE A 102 -13.36 -10.44 -2.43
CA ILE A 102 -13.35 -10.40 -0.96
C ILE A 102 -14.57 -11.13 -0.40
N ALA A 103 -15.78 -10.84 -0.91
CA ALA A 103 -17.01 -11.46 -0.45
C ALA A 103 -17.09 -12.98 -0.72
N LEU A 104 -16.40 -13.45 -1.76
CA LEU A 104 -16.23 -14.87 -2.07
C LEU A 104 -15.15 -15.55 -1.21
N GLY A 105 -14.48 -14.81 -0.32
CA GLY A 105 -13.39 -15.31 0.51
C GLY A 105 -12.11 -15.64 -0.27
N LYS A 106 -11.97 -15.11 -1.49
CA LYS A 106 -10.79 -15.33 -2.35
C LYS A 106 -9.65 -14.35 -2.05
N LEU A 107 -9.97 -13.22 -1.42
CA LEU A 107 -9.02 -12.20 -0.99
C LEU A 107 -9.38 -11.73 0.41
N SER A 108 -8.37 -11.46 1.23
CA SER A 108 -8.52 -10.64 2.44
C SER A 108 -8.56 -9.15 2.09
N LEU A 109 -8.97 -8.33 3.06
CA LEU A 109 -8.99 -6.87 2.91
C LEU A 109 -7.61 -6.29 2.59
N ASP A 110 -6.58 -6.78 3.27
CA ASP A 110 -5.21 -6.27 3.13
C ASP A 110 -4.59 -6.68 1.78
N GLU A 111 -4.91 -7.89 1.28
CA GLU A 111 -4.46 -8.37 -0.03
C GLU A 111 -5.11 -7.62 -1.20
N ALA A 112 -6.30 -7.07 -0.97
CA ALA A 112 -7.06 -6.34 -1.98
C ALA A 112 -6.66 -4.85 -2.09
N GLN A 113 -5.83 -4.34 -1.16
CA GLN A 113 -5.44 -2.94 -1.11
C GLN A 113 -4.05 -2.68 -1.67
N ASN A 114 -3.91 -1.51 -2.29
CA ASN A 114 -2.64 -0.88 -2.54
C ASN A 114 -2.24 -0.07 -1.31
N ASN A 115 -1.31 -0.58 -0.52
CA ASN A 115 -0.81 0.06 0.71
C ASN A 115 -0.03 1.36 0.47
N ILE A 116 0.34 1.67 -0.77
CA ILE A 116 1.00 2.94 -1.14
C ILE A 116 -0.05 4.03 -1.39
N SER A 117 -1.09 3.76 -2.18
CA SER A 117 -2.14 4.75 -2.49
C SER A 117 -3.29 4.78 -1.48
N GLY A 118 -3.45 3.71 -0.69
CA GLY A 118 -4.57 3.52 0.23
C GLY A 118 -5.87 3.12 -0.44
N ASN A 119 -5.87 2.85 -1.76
CA ASN A 119 -7.06 2.43 -2.51
C ASN A 119 -7.14 0.90 -2.65
N PHE A 120 -8.34 0.37 -2.82
CA PHE A 120 -8.54 -1.01 -3.26
C PHE A 120 -8.15 -1.16 -4.72
N ILE A 121 -7.41 -2.20 -5.08
CA ILE A 121 -6.88 -2.41 -6.43
C ILE A 121 -8.04 -2.59 -7.43
N SER A 122 -8.03 -1.79 -8.49
CA SER A 122 -9.01 -1.91 -9.58
C SER A 122 -8.69 -3.12 -10.43
N ILE A 123 -9.74 -3.83 -10.85
CA ILE A 123 -9.67 -5.00 -11.72
C ILE A 123 -10.62 -4.75 -12.88
N GLY A 124 -10.14 -4.95 -14.09
CA GLY A 124 -10.92 -4.73 -15.30
C GLY A 124 -10.71 -5.81 -16.35
N PRO A 125 -11.55 -5.80 -17.40
CA PRO A 125 -11.47 -6.75 -18.48
C PRO A 125 -10.35 -6.34 -19.44
N GLY A 126 -9.70 -7.32 -20.04
CA GLY A 126 -8.79 -7.14 -21.16
C GLY A 126 -9.28 -7.89 -22.39
N SER A 127 -8.90 -7.41 -23.57
CA SER A 127 -9.22 -8.08 -24.85
C SER A 127 -8.04 -8.90 -25.35
N ILE A 128 -8.32 -10.08 -25.90
CA ILE A 128 -7.31 -10.92 -26.56
C ILE A 128 -7.70 -11.06 -28.04
N GLY A 129 -7.02 -10.32 -28.91
CA GLY A 129 -7.41 -10.17 -30.31
C GLY A 129 -8.81 -9.54 -30.42
N ALA A 130 -9.73 -10.20 -31.12
CA ALA A 130 -11.11 -9.73 -31.26
C ALA A 130 -12.06 -10.17 -30.13
N LYS A 131 -11.58 -10.96 -29.16
CA LYS A 131 -12.42 -11.43 -28.04
C LYS A 131 -12.36 -10.43 -26.90
N THR A 132 -13.50 -9.79 -26.63
CA THR A 132 -13.69 -8.92 -25.45
C THR A 132 -13.74 -9.73 -24.17
N ASN A 133 -13.28 -9.15 -23.06
CA ASN A 133 -13.29 -9.73 -21.72
C ASN A 133 -12.62 -11.12 -21.62
N ALA A 134 -11.72 -11.43 -22.55
CA ALA A 134 -11.00 -12.70 -22.62
C ALA A 134 -9.71 -12.70 -21.78
N GLY A 135 -9.23 -11.51 -21.40
CA GLY A 135 -8.18 -11.29 -20.42
C GLY A 135 -8.67 -10.37 -19.30
N TYR A 136 -7.76 -9.99 -18.42
CA TYR A 136 -8.02 -9.01 -17.36
C TYR A 136 -6.75 -8.19 -17.11
N PHE A 137 -6.93 -7.04 -16.49
CA PHE A 137 -5.86 -6.24 -15.94
C PHE A 137 -6.15 -5.93 -14.47
N ILE A 138 -5.10 -5.54 -13.76
CA ILE A 138 -5.20 -4.85 -12.48
C ILE A 138 -4.52 -3.50 -12.61
N GLU A 139 -5.04 -2.48 -11.94
CA GLU A 139 -4.45 -1.15 -11.95
C GLU A 139 -3.94 -0.78 -10.56
N LEU A 140 -2.65 -0.42 -10.51
CA LEU A 140 -1.94 -0.05 -9.28
C LEU A 140 -1.62 1.45 -9.35
N ASN A 141 -2.51 2.27 -8.78
CA ASN A 141 -2.44 3.73 -8.87
C ASN A 141 -1.55 4.37 -7.77
N GLY A 142 -1.34 5.69 -7.86
CA GLY A 142 -0.73 6.51 -6.82
C GLY A 142 0.76 6.25 -6.57
N LEU A 143 1.46 5.67 -7.54
CA LEU A 143 2.89 5.39 -7.45
C LEU A 143 3.71 6.59 -7.90
N ASN A 144 4.74 6.95 -7.14
CA ASN A 144 5.77 7.85 -7.64
C ASN A 144 6.71 7.14 -8.63
N ALA A 145 7.50 7.91 -9.38
CA ALA A 145 8.36 7.36 -10.43
C ALA A 145 9.36 6.30 -9.92
N GLN A 146 9.86 6.42 -8.68
CA GLN A 146 10.77 5.43 -8.10
C GLN A 146 10.03 4.14 -7.70
N GLN A 147 8.86 4.25 -7.09
CA GLN A 147 8.01 3.13 -6.71
C GLN A 147 7.55 2.36 -7.96
N CYS A 148 7.11 3.05 -9.00
CA CYS A 148 6.71 2.46 -10.27
C CYS A 148 7.85 1.62 -10.88
N ARG A 149 9.05 2.18 -11.03
CA ARG A 149 10.22 1.43 -11.56
C ARG A 149 10.57 0.22 -10.71
N ASN A 150 10.57 0.37 -9.38
CA ASN A 150 10.89 -0.72 -8.47
C ASN A 150 9.85 -1.86 -8.56
N LEU A 151 8.57 -1.51 -8.66
CA LEU A 151 7.48 -2.48 -8.78
C LEU A 151 7.58 -3.25 -10.09
N LEU A 152 7.80 -2.56 -11.21
CA LEU A 152 8.00 -3.19 -12.52
C LEU A 152 9.14 -4.23 -12.49
N ASN A 153 10.27 -3.89 -11.86
CA ASN A 153 11.39 -4.82 -11.73
C ASN A 153 11.07 -6.08 -10.90
N GLN A 154 10.08 -6.02 -10.01
CA GLN A 154 9.71 -7.16 -9.15
C GLN A 154 8.67 -8.07 -9.78
N MET A 155 7.68 -7.53 -10.49
CA MET A 155 6.52 -8.30 -10.95
C MET A 155 6.25 -8.29 -12.45
N ALA A 156 6.84 -7.40 -13.25
CA ALA A 156 6.47 -7.26 -14.66
C ALA A 156 6.65 -8.56 -15.47
N ASN A 157 7.71 -9.33 -15.21
CA ASN A 157 7.97 -10.60 -15.89
C ASN A 157 6.91 -11.69 -15.63
N ASN A 158 6.09 -11.52 -14.60
CA ASN A 158 5.03 -12.46 -14.30
C ASN A 158 3.75 -12.13 -15.07
N TRP A 159 3.63 -10.96 -15.69
CA TRP A 159 2.43 -10.52 -16.42
C TRP A 159 2.66 -10.54 -17.92
N ASP A 160 1.65 -11.00 -18.66
CA ASP A 160 1.71 -11.05 -20.13
C ASP A 160 1.62 -9.66 -20.78
N PHE A 161 1.02 -8.70 -20.06
CA PHE A 161 0.85 -7.31 -20.47
C PHE A 161 1.13 -6.39 -19.29
N VAL A 162 1.88 -5.30 -19.57
CA VAL A 162 2.20 -4.26 -18.61
C VAL A 162 2.16 -2.92 -19.32
N GLU A 163 1.42 -1.97 -18.75
CA GLU A 163 1.34 -0.59 -19.20
C GLU A 163 1.61 0.35 -18.03
N VAL A 164 2.23 1.50 -18.32
CA VAL A 164 2.44 2.57 -17.35
C VAL A 164 1.59 3.75 -17.79
N LEU A 165 0.68 4.19 -16.91
CA LEU A 165 -0.18 5.34 -17.12
C LEU A 165 0.40 6.55 -16.40
N ASP A 166 0.42 7.72 -17.07
CA ASP A 166 0.92 8.96 -16.49
C ASP A 166 -0.16 9.72 -15.66
N ASP A 167 -1.42 9.30 -15.72
CA ASP A 167 -2.56 9.98 -15.07
C ASP A 167 -3.42 9.03 -14.20
N ALA A 168 -2.76 8.39 -13.23
CA ALA A 168 -3.43 7.56 -12.22
C ALA A 168 -2.95 7.90 -10.79
N PRO A 169 -3.23 9.12 -10.28
CA PRO A 169 -2.91 9.46 -8.89
C PRO A 169 -3.72 8.64 -7.90
N ALA A 170 -3.32 8.69 -6.62
CA ALA A 170 -4.13 8.10 -5.54
C ALA A 170 -5.54 8.70 -5.56
N GLY A 171 -6.55 7.83 -5.51
CA GLY A 171 -7.98 8.19 -5.63
C GLY A 171 -8.52 8.21 -7.06
N SER A 172 -7.74 7.84 -8.07
CA SER A 172 -8.18 7.73 -9.47
C SER A 172 -7.68 6.45 -10.13
N TYR A 173 -8.38 6.01 -11.17
CA TYR A 173 -8.02 4.91 -12.06
C TYR A 173 -8.18 5.36 -13.51
N GLY A 174 -7.14 5.17 -14.32
CA GLY A 174 -7.06 5.62 -15.70
C GLY A 174 -7.24 4.51 -16.75
N ALA A 175 -7.11 3.24 -16.37
CA ALA A 175 -7.23 2.13 -17.31
C ALA A 175 -8.70 1.89 -17.67
N THR A 176 -8.99 1.79 -18.97
CA THR A 176 -10.36 1.64 -19.48
C THR A 176 -10.62 0.32 -20.21
N THR A 177 -9.62 -0.32 -20.83
CA THR A 177 -9.69 -1.67 -21.46
C THR A 177 -8.31 -2.22 -21.79
#